data_AF-A0A1F9UZ22-F1
#
_entry.id   AF-A0A1F9UZ22-F1
#
_cell.length_a   1.000
_cell.length_b   1.000
_cell.length_c   1.000
_cell.angle_alpha   90.00
_cell.angle_beta   90.00
_cell.angle_gamma   90.00
#
_symmetry.space_group_name_H-M   'P 1'
#
loop_
_entity.id
_entity.type
_entity.pdbx_description
1 polymer ?
#
loop_
_entity_poly.entity_id
_entity_poly.type
_entity_poly.pdbx_seq_one_letter_code
_entity_poly.pdbx_strand_id
1 'polypeptide(L)'
;MKLERLSCRRRVALLLDYLDRELPASERKLLARHRASCRSCTGLLASLGRTVRTLHALKRVSKPPVSACRALAAELRSIEGTLP
;
A
#
# COMPACT_ATOMS: atom_id res chain seq x y z
N MET A 1 3.51 -16.95 -20.25
CA MET A 1 2.32 -16.41 -19.54
C MET A 1 1.81 -15.19 -20.28
N LYS A 2 0.52 -15.13 -20.64
CA LYS A 2 -0.06 -13.96 -21.34
C LYS A 2 -0.86 -13.12 -20.34
N LEU A 3 -0.19 -12.22 -19.61
CA LEU A 3 -0.85 -11.36 -18.61
C LEU A 3 -1.91 -10.44 -19.22
N GLU A 4 -1.76 -10.07 -20.48
CA GLU A 4 -2.72 -9.25 -21.21
C GLU A 4 -4.06 -9.94 -21.49
N ARG A 5 -4.19 -11.25 -21.23
CA ARG A 5 -5.48 -11.96 -21.27
C ARG A 5 -6.16 -12.08 -19.90
N LEU A 6 -5.52 -11.59 -18.84
CA LEU A 6 -6.13 -11.55 -17.51
C LEU A 6 -7.04 -10.32 -17.40
N SER A 7 -8.05 -10.43 -16.55
CA SER A 7 -8.82 -9.26 -16.15
C SER A 7 -7.91 -8.21 -15.50
N CYS A 8 -8.28 -6.93 -15.62
CA CYS A 8 -7.53 -5.82 -15.03
C CYS A 8 -7.26 -6.05 -13.53
N ARG A 9 -8.27 -6.50 -12.79
CA ARG A 9 -8.17 -6.81 -11.35
C ARG A 9 -7.12 -7.88 -11.06
N ARG A 10 -7.14 -8.99 -11.81
CA ARG A 10 -6.19 -10.10 -11.58
C ARG A 10 -4.76 -9.70 -11.96
N ARG A 11 -4.61 -8.91 -13.02
CA ARG A 11 -3.30 -8.37 -13.43
C ARG A 11 -2.71 -7.45 -12.39
N VAL A 12 -3.51 -6.56 -11.79
CA VAL A 12 -3.05 -5.65 -10.73
C VAL A 12 -2.64 -6.43 -9.48
N ALA A 13 -3.43 -7.41 -9.04
CA ALA A 13 -3.10 -8.25 -7.89
C ALA A 13 -1.72 -8.92 -8.06
N LEU A 14 -1.48 -9.58 -9.18
CA LEU A 14 -0.18 -10.21 -9.47
C LEU A 14 1.00 -9.23 -9.47
N LEU A 15 0.78 -7.98 -9.91
CA LEU A 15 1.83 -6.96 -9.90
C LEU A 15 2.11 -6.43 -8.49
N LEU A 16 1.10 -6.39 -7.62
CA LEU A 16 1.25 -6.08 -6.19
C LEU A 16 2.00 -7.20 -5.47
N ASP A 17 1.58 -8.45 -5.62
CA ASP A 17 2.26 -9.62 -5.05
C ASP A 17 3.74 -9.69 -5.48
N TYR A 18 4.05 -9.24 -6.72
CA TYR A 18 5.42 -9.10 -7.19
C TYR A 18 6.20 -8.00 -6.47
N LEU A 19 5.59 -6.83 -6.24
CA LEU A 19 6.21 -5.72 -5.52
C LEU A 19 6.50 -6.10 -4.07
N ASP A 20 5.55 -6.79 -3.44
CA ASP A 20 5.61 -7.22 -2.04
C ASP A 20 6.50 -8.46 -1.84
N ARG A 21 7.00 -9.05 -2.94
CA ARG A 21 7.85 -10.25 -2.98
C ARG A 21 7.16 -11.51 -2.47
N GLU A 22 5.84 -11.56 -2.55
CA GLU A 22 5.02 -12.68 -2.10
C GLU A 22 4.80 -13.76 -3.17
N LEU A 23 5.17 -13.47 -4.43
CA LEU A 23 5.05 -14.45 -5.50
C LEU A 23 6.03 -15.63 -5.36
N PRO A 24 5.57 -16.87 -5.67
CA PRO A 24 6.45 -18.02 -5.84
C PRO A 24 7.62 -17.73 -6.79
N ALA A 25 8.78 -18.35 -6.56
CA ALA A 25 10.00 -18.08 -7.33
C ALA A 25 9.83 -18.31 -8.84
N SER A 26 9.05 -19.32 -9.24
CA SER A 26 8.70 -19.63 -10.62
C SER A 26 7.90 -18.49 -11.27
N GLU A 27 6.86 -18.00 -10.59
CA GLU A 27 5.99 -16.92 -11.07
C GLU A 27 6.72 -15.59 -11.13
N ARG A 28 7.54 -15.29 -10.12
CA ARG A 28 8.40 -14.10 -10.09
C ARG A 28 9.36 -14.06 -11.28
N LYS A 29 9.99 -15.19 -11.63
CA LYS A 29 10.85 -15.29 -12.84
C LYS A 29 10.04 -15.05 -14.12
N LEU A 30 8.85 -15.66 -14.24
CA LEU A 30 8.00 -15.47 -15.41
C LEU A 30 7.55 -14.03 -15.59
N LEU A 31 7.16 -13.36 -14.50
CA LEU A 31 6.73 -11.97 -14.52
C LEU A 31 7.88 -11.00 -14.77
N ALA A 32 9.08 -11.29 -14.24
CA ALA A 32 10.30 -10.57 -14.57
C ALA A 32 10.66 -10.69 -16.06
N ARG A 33 10.50 -11.87 -16.66
CA ARG A 33 10.71 -12.04 -18.11
C ARG A 33 9.67 -11.26 -18.91
N HIS A 34 8.40 -11.29 -18.51
CA HIS A 34 7.34 -10.57 -19.21
C HIS A 34 7.53 -9.05 -19.16
N ARG A 35 7.89 -8.48 -18.00
CA ARG A 35 8.09 -7.02 -17.88
C ARG A 35 9.21 -6.51 -18.79
N ALA A 36 10.21 -7.33 -19.06
CA ALA A 36 11.31 -6.97 -19.94
C ALA A 36 10.83 -6.66 -21.38
N SER A 37 9.71 -7.25 -21.82
CA SER A 37 9.14 -7.01 -23.16
C SER A 37 7.82 -6.23 -23.15
N CYS A 38 7.14 -6.08 -22.01
CA CYS A 38 5.83 -5.45 -21.92
C CYS A 38 5.88 -4.06 -21.26
N ARG A 39 5.80 -3.00 -22.08
CA ARG A 39 5.82 -1.61 -21.59
C ARG A 39 4.66 -1.27 -20.66
N SER A 40 3.47 -1.80 -20.91
CA SER A 40 2.27 -1.50 -20.10
C SER A 40 2.41 -2.04 -18.67
N CYS A 41 2.84 -3.30 -18.53
CA CYS A 41 3.08 -3.92 -17.22
C CYS A 41 4.26 -3.27 -16.49
N THR A 42 5.31 -2.85 -17.20
CA THR A 42 6.43 -2.10 -16.63
C THR A 42 6.02 -0.73 -16.13
N GLY A 43 5.24 0.01 -16.91
CA GLY A 43 4.70 1.31 -16.50
C GLY A 43 3.76 1.21 -15.30
N LEU A 44 2.87 0.22 -15.29
CA LEU A 44 1.95 -0.01 -14.18
C LEU A 44 2.70 -0.38 -12.90
N LEU A 45 3.69 -1.29 -12.96
CA LEU A 45 4.50 -1.64 -11.80
C LEU A 45 5.27 -0.42 -11.27
N ALA A 46 5.83 0.41 -12.16
CA ALA A 46 6.54 1.62 -11.77
C ALA A 46 5.62 2.63 -11.05
N SER A 47 4.39 2.80 -11.55
CA SER A 47 3.37 3.64 -10.90
C SER A 47 2.97 3.12 -9.53
N LEU A 48 2.66 1.82 -9.41
CA LEU A 48 2.35 1.19 -8.12
C LEU A 48 3.51 1.34 -7.13
N GLY A 49 4.74 1.08 -7.58
CA GLY A 49 5.93 1.25 -6.75
C GLY A 49 6.16 2.70 -6.29
N ARG A 50 5.82 3.71 -7.12
CA ARG A 50 5.84 5.11 -6.69
C ARG A 50 4.80 5.36 -5.59
N THR A 51 3.57 4.89 -5.77
CA THR A 51 2.51 5.02 -4.77
C THR A 51 2.95 4.43 -3.42
N VAL A 52 3.47 3.21 -3.41
CA VAL A 52 3.96 2.56 -2.18
C VAL A 52 5.07 3.38 -1.52
N ARG A 53 6.05 3.87 -2.30
CA ARG A 53 7.13 4.72 -1.76
C ARG A 53 6.61 6.03 -1.18
N THR A 54 5.66 6.69 -1.86
CA THR A 54 5.04 7.91 -1.35
C THR A 54 4.32 7.65 -0.03
N LEU A 55 3.52 6.59 0.04
CA LEU A 55 2.83 6.20 1.27
C LEU A 55 3.81 5.88 2.41
N HIS A 56 4.92 5.20 2.13
CA HIS A 56 5.99 4.96 3.10
C HIS A 56 6.69 6.26 3.55
N ALA A 57 6.86 7.23 2.64
CA ALA A 57 7.50 8.50 2.92
C ALA A 57 6.61 9.44 3.75
N LEU A 58 5.28 9.29 3.67
CA LEU A 58 4.29 9.97 4.53
C LEU A 58 4.33 9.47 5.99
N LYS A 59 5.52 9.08 6.49
CA LYS A 59 5.82 8.60 7.85
C LYS A 59 4.71 8.95 8.83
N ARG A 60 4.08 7.91 9.39
CA ARG A 60 3.06 8.01 10.45
C ARG A 60 3.44 9.15 11.39
N VAL A 61 2.56 10.15 11.47
CA VAL A 61 2.60 11.17 12.52
C VAL A 61 2.92 10.44 13.82
N SER A 62 4.01 10.85 14.49
CA SER A 62 4.44 10.22 15.74
C SER A 62 3.23 10.11 16.65
N LYS A 63 3.03 8.93 17.27
CA LYS A 63 1.96 8.75 18.25
C LYS A 63 1.97 9.96 19.19
N PRO A 64 0.84 10.68 19.35
CA PRO A 64 0.81 11.84 20.23
C PRO A 64 1.38 11.45 21.60
N PRO A 65 2.15 12.33 22.26
CA PRO A 65 2.71 12.01 23.56
C PRO A 65 1.57 11.67 24.54
N VAL A 66 1.85 10.80 25.52
CA VAL A 66 0.84 10.36 26.51
C VAL A 66 0.20 11.56 27.22
N SER A 67 0.90 12.67 27.38
CA SER A 67 0.35 13.94 27.87
C SER A 67 -0.77 14.49 26.99
N ALA A 68 -0.58 14.55 25.66
CA ALA A 68 -1.60 14.99 24.72
C ALA A 68 -2.82 14.07 24.73
N CYS A 69 -2.62 12.74 24.78
CA CYS A 69 -3.72 11.79 24.92
C CYS A 69 -4.48 11.98 26.25
N ARG A 70 -3.77 12.20 27.36
CA ARG A 70 -4.40 12.45 28.67
C ARG A 70 -5.18 13.75 28.70
N ALA A 71 -4.63 14.82 28.09
CA ALA A 71 -5.30 16.11 28.00
C ALA A 71 -6.59 16.00 27.17
N LEU A 72 -6.53 15.38 26.00
CA LEU A 72 -7.72 15.13 25.18
C LEU A 72 -8.76 14.29 25.93
N ALA A 73 -8.34 13.24 26.63
CA ALA A 73 -9.26 12.41 27.40
C ALA A 73 -9.91 13.15 28.56
N ALA A 74 -9.20 14.09 29.20
CA ALA A 74 -9.76 14.95 30.24
C ALA A 74 -10.80 15.91 29.65
N GLU A 75 -10.49 16.54 28.52
CA GLU A 75 -11.41 17.44 27.82
C GLU A 75 -12.70 16.73 27.40
N LEU A 76 -12.59 15.55 26.80
CA LEU A 76 -13.74 14.75 26.38
C LEU A 76 -14.65 14.36 27.57
N ARG A 77 -14.06 14.00 28.72
CA ARG A 77 -14.84 13.72 29.94
C ARG A 77 -15.56 14.96 30.47
N SER A 78 -14.94 16.13 30.39
CA SER A 78 -15.59 17.39 30.76
C SER A 78 -16.77 17.69 29.85
N ILE A 79 -16.65 17.42 28.55
CA ILE A 79 -17.74 17.58 27.58
C ILE A 79 -18.90 16.61 27.88
N GLU A 80 -18.60 15.34 28.16
CA GLU A 80 -19.62 14.33 28.50
C GLU A 80 -20.32 14.63 29.83
N GLY A 81 -19.65 15.27 30.79
CA GLY A 81 -20.26 15.73 32.04
C GLY A 81 -21.12 17.00 31.91
N THR A 82 -21.20 17.60 30.71
CA THR A 82 -21.94 18.85 30.46
C THR A 82 -23.20 18.63 29.59
N LEU A 83 -23.50 17.38 29.20
CA LEU A 83 -24.74 17.05 28.50
C LEU A 83 -25.85 16.79 29.55
N PRO A 84 -26.97 17.55 29.55
CA PRO A 84 -28.07 17.39 30.51
C PRO A 84 -28.81 16.06 30.35
#